data_AF-A0A142Y8H4-F1
#
_entry.id   AF-A0A142Y8H4-F1
#
_cell.length_a   1.000
_cell.length_b   1.000
_cell.length_c   1.000
_cell.angle_alpha   90.00
_cell.angle_beta   90.00
_cell.angle_gamma   90.00
#
_symmetry.space_group_name_H-M   'P 1'
#
loop_
_entity.id
_entity.type
_entity.pdbx_description
1 polymer ?
#
loop_
_entity_poly.entity_id
_entity_poly.type
_entity_poly.pdbx_seq_one_letter_code
_entity_poly.pdbx_strand_id
1 'polypeptide(L)'
;MRFPAIDPKLPDGQLAKQLKAWIVTRKAEAIRDRTVAGGKYPHLCRFANHLYEALGNSLRIVAVDRPIEASIRSLQDRSSRHPGQWFAAGDDACDKLQRSLLEHRERFIQEHPEVPVHRINFAKLTEDPETVINELIAFLGISPTAEEIDSAIAHVNPELRKFG
;
A
#
# COMPACT_ATOMS: atom_id res chain seq x y z
N MET A 1 15.27 6.27 15.20
CA MET A 1 14.85 5.12 14.38
C MET A 1 15.41 5.35 12.97
N ARG A 2 15.95 4.33 12.27
CA ARG A 2 16.62 4.53 10.97
C ARG A 2 15.61 4.52 9.82
N PHE A 3 15.87 5.31 8.78
CA PHE A 3 15.15 5.25 7.50
C PHE A 3 15.05 3.80 7.00
N PRO A 4 13.90 3.37 6.45
CA PRO A 4 13.74 2.01 5.99
C PRO A 4 14.80 1.66 4.95
N ALA A 5 15.37 0.46 5.09
CA ALA A 5 16.29 -0.07 4.09
C ALA A 5 15.51 -0.42 2.82
N ILE A 6 16.11 -0.16 1.67
CA ILE A 6 15.56 -0.52 0.37
C ILE A 6 15.42 -2.04 0.25
N ASP A 7 16.39 -2.78 0.78
CA ASP A 7 16.40 -4.24 0.80
C ASP A 7 16.10 -4.77 2.21
N PRO A 8 15.29 -5.85 2.32
CA PRO A 8 15.08 -6.53 3.58
C PRO A 8 16.40 -7.10 4.12
N LYS A 9 16.59 -7.00 5.43
CA LYS A 9 17.74 -7.59 6.13
C LYS A 9 17.57 -9.07 6.46
N LEU A 10 16.33 -9.56 6.35
CA LEU A 10 15.98 -10.94 6.64
C LEU A 10 16.14 -11.78 5.37
N PRO A 11 16.65 -13.02 5.47
CA PRO A 11 16.64 -13.96 4.35
C PRO A 11 15.21 -14.24 3.87
N ASP A 12 15.04 -14.47 2.57
CA ASP A 12 13.71 -14.60 1.93
C ASP A 12 12.82 -15.65 2.59
N GLY A 13 13.34 -16.85 2.88
CA GLY A 13 12.56 -17.89 3.53
C GLY A 13 12.09 -17.51 4.95
N GLN A 14 12.87 -16.71 5.68
CA GLN A 14 12.47 -16.21 6.99
C GLN A 14 11.42 -15.09 6.86
N LEU A 15 11.58 -14.21 5.87
CA LEU A 15 10.63 -13.14 5.57
C LEU A 15 9.27 -13.71 5.17
N ALA A 16 9.23 -14.67 4.25
CA ALA A 16 8.00 -15.36 3.84
C ALA A 16 7.28 -16.01 5.04
N LYS A 17 8.03 -16.69 5.92
CA LYS A 17 7.46 -17.30 7.14
C LYS A 17 6.85 -16.26 8.08
N GLN A 18 7.54 -15.13 8.31
CA GLN A 18 7.03 -14.06 9.18
C GLN A 18 5.81 -13.37 8.56
N LEU A 19 5.84 -13.07 7.26
CA LEU A 19 4.70 -12.50 6.54
C LEU A 19 3.49 -13.43 6.58
N LYS A 20 3.69 -14.74 6.35
CA LYS A 20 2.62 -15.73 6.44
C LYS A 20 2.00 -15.76 7.84
N ALA A 21 2.80 -15.75 8.90
CA ALA A 21 2.31 -15.71 10.27
C ALA A 21 1.46 -14.45 10.53
N TRP A 22 1.96 -13.28 10.13
CA TRP A 22 1.25 -12.01 10.25
C TRP A 22 -0.08 -12.01 9.46
N ILE A 23 -0.07 -12.50 8.21
CA ILE A 23 -1.26 -12.66 7.37
C ILE A 23 -2.31 -13.55 8.05
N VAL A 24 -1.90 -14.69 8.60
CA VAL A 24 -2.81 -15.62 9.29
C VAL A 24 -3.47 -14.92 10.49
N THR A 25 -2.70 -14.18 11.27
CA THR A 25 -3.25 -13.39 12.39
C THR A 25 -4.26 -12.34 11.92
N ARG A 26 -3.94 -11.57 10.86
CA ARG A 26 -4.86 -10.56 10.31
C ARG A 26 -6.13 -11.19 9.73
N LYS A 27 -6.03 -12.35 9.07
CA LYS A 27 -7.18 -13.10 8.58
C LYS A 27 -8.07 -13.60 9.73
N ALA A 28 -7.48 -14.10 10.81
CA ALA A 28 -8.23 -14.55 11.98
C ALA A 28 -9.01 -13.41 12.65
N GLU A 29 -8.40 -12.23 12.77
CA GLU A 29 -9.07 -11.02 13.26
C GLU A 29 -10.22 -10.59 12.35
N ALA A 30 -9.99 -10.54 11.04
CA ALA A 30 -11.02 -10.17 10.08
C ALA A 30 -12.21 -11.16 10.10
N ILE A 31 -11.96 -12.47 10.24
CA ILE A 31 -13.02 -13.47 10.39
C ILE A 31 -13.83 -13.23 11.67
N ARG A 32 -13.16 -13.00 12.81
CA ARG A 32 -13.82 -12.72 14.09
C ARG A 32 -14.70 -11.47 13.99
N ASP A 33 -14.19 -10.44 13.33
CA ASP A 33 -14.85 -9.13 13.24
C ASP A 33 -15.82 -9.06 12.05
N ARG A 34 -15.94 -10.12 11.25
CA ARG A 34 -16.73 -10.20 10.01
C ARG A 34 -16.38 -9.11 9.00
N THR A 35 -15.09 -8.82 8.87
CA THR A 35 -14.52 -7.83 7.95
C THR A 35 -13.53 -8.48 6.97
N VAL A 36 -12.83 -7.65 6.18
CA VAL A 36 -11.78 -8.09 5.26
C VAL A 36 -10.40 -7.73 5.81
N ALA A 37 -9.47 -8.68 5.78
CA ALA A 37 -8.09 -8.44 6.15
C ALA A 37 -7.39 -7.60 5.07
N GLY A 38 -6.94 -6.40 5.45
CA GLY A 38 -6.17 -5.50 4.60
C GLY A 38 -4.80 -5.17 5.21
N GLY A 39 -3.84 -4.85 4.35
CA GLY A 39 -2.50 -4.42 4.76
C GLY A 39 -2.01 -3.27 3.89
N LYS A 40 -1.59 -2.17 4.52
CA LYS A 40 -1.01 -1.02 3.82
C LYS A 40 0.34 -0.66 4.42
N TYR A 41 1.40 -0.88 3.66
CA TYR A 41 2.75 -0.41 3.98
C TYR A 41 3.56 -0.26 2.68
N PRO A 42 4.33 0.84 2.47
CA PRO A 42 5.02 1.05 1.18
C PRO A 42 5.95 -0.09 0.76
N HIS A 43 6.63 -0.75 1.71
CA HIS A 43 7.56 -1.85 1.37
C HIS A 43 6.85 -3.16 1.01
N LEU A 44 5.51 -3.24 1.09
CA LEU A 44 4.81 -4.40 0.55
C LEU A 44 5.07 -4.54 -0.96
N CYS A 45 5.39 -3.46 -1.67
CA CYS A 45 5.85 -3.51 -3.05
C CYS A 45 7.11 -4.37 -3.23
N ARG A 46 8.04 -4.32 -2.26
CA ARG A 46 9.27 -5.13 -2.24
C ARG A 46 9.03 -6.57 -1.83
N PHE A 47 7.93 -6.85 -1.13
CA PHE A 47 7.61 -8.17 -0.58
C PHE A 47 6.50 -8.87 -1.38
N ALA A 48 6.15 -8.38 -2.57
CA ALA A 48 5.02 -8.88 -3.35
C ALA A 48 5.14 -10.39 -3.65
N ASN A 49 6.35 -10.86 -4.00
CA ASN A 49 6.63 -12.29 -4.20
C ASN A 49 6.40 -13.10 -2.92
N HIS A 50 6.94 -12.66 -1.77
CA HIS A 50 6.74 -13.35 -0.49
C HIS A 50 5.26 -13.33 -0.05
N LEU A 51 4.53 -12.25 -0.35
CA LEU A 51 3.08 -12.17 -0.12
C LEU A 51 2.34 -13.17 -0.99
N TYR A 52 2.72 -13.30 -2.26
CA TYR A 52 2.14 -14.27 -3.19
C TYR A 52 2.43 -15.71 -2.77
N GLU A 53 3.65 -16.04 -2.36
CA GLU A 53 3.97 -17.35 -1.78
C GLU A 53 3.12 -17.67 -0.54
N ALA A 54 2.79 -16.65 0.27
CA ALA A 54 2.01 -16.82 1.49
C ALA A 54 0.50 -16.91 1.25
N LEU A 55 -0.03 -16.20 0.25
CA LEU A 55 -1.47 -16.04 -0.01
C LEU A 55 -1.99 -16.82 -1.22
N GLY A 56 -1.10 -17.13 -2.17
CA GLY A 56 -1.44 -17.64 -3.50
C GLY A 56 -2.55 -16.83 -4.15
N ASN A 57 -3.53 -17.54 -4.70
CA ASN A 57 -4.68 -16.97 -5.42
C ASN A 57 -5.62 -16.12 -4.54
N SER A 58 -5.42 -16.07 -3.22
CA SER A 58 -6.17 -15.17 -2.34
C SER A 58 -5.61 -13.74 -2.30
N LEU A 59 -4.45 -13.48 -2.92
CA LEU A 59 -3.87 -12.15 -2.99
C LEU A 59 -4.69 -11.27 -3.94
N ARG A 60 -5.11 -10.10 -3.47
CA ARG A 60 -5.64 -9.01 -4.28
C ARG A 60 -4.79 -7.78 -4.04
N ILE A 61 -4.41 -7.08 -5.11
CA ILE A 61 -3.56 -5.89 -5.02
C ILE A 61 -4.37 -4.65 -5.35
N VAL A 62 -4.28 -3.65 -4.48
CA VAL A 62 -4.72 -2.29 -4.77
C VAL A 62 -3.46 -1.44 -4.98
N ALA A 63 -3.21 -1.04 -6.22
CA ALA A 63 -2.04 -0.25 -6.59
C ALA A 63 -2.46 1.21 -6.80
N VAL A 64 -1.79 2.15 -6.13
CA VAL A 64 -2.05 3.58 -6.32
C VAL A 64 -1.07 4.14 -7.34
N ASP A 65 -1.59 4.73 -8.41
CA ASP A 65 -0.82 5.37 -9.45
C ASP A 65 -0.74 6.88 -9.22
N ARG A 66 0.49 7.35 -9.08
CA ARG A 66 0.86 8.76 -8.93
C ARG A 66 2.17 8.96 -9.68
N PRO A 67 2.37 10.08 -10.40
CA PRO A 67 3.64 10.36 -11.04
C PRO A 67 4.81 10.21 -10.06
N ILE A 68 5.84 9.44 -10.44
CA ILE A 68 6.96 9.09 -9.56
C ILE A 68 7.62 10.33 -8.97
N GLU A 69 7.79 11.38 -9.78
CA GLU A 69 8.37 12.65 -9.36
C GLU A 69 7.54 13.35 -8.26
N ALA A 70 6.22 13.21 -8.29
CA ALA A 70 5.36 13.75 -7.23
C ALA A 70 5.49 12.94 -5.93
N SER A 71 5.65 11.62 -6.03
CA SER A 71 5.88 10.75 -4.87
C SER A 71 7.24 10.97 -4.21
N ILE A 72 8.29 11.19 -5.02
CA ILE A 72 9.64 11.54 -4.55
C ILE A 72 9.61 12.89 -3.82
N ARG A 73 9.11 13.95 -4.46
CA ARG A 73 9.00 15.27 -3.83
C ARG A 73 8.19 15.25 -2.54
N SER A 74 7.10 14.47 -2.51
CA SER A 74 6.26 14.32 -1.32
C SER A 74 7.01 13.69 -0.15
N LEU A 75 7.89 12.71 -0.40
CA LEU A 75 8.69 12.08 0.66
C LEU A 75 9.85 12.97 1.10
N GLN A 76 10.47 13.71 0.18
CA GLN A 76 11.52 14.69 0.47
C GLN A 76 10.99 15.82 1.35
N ASP A 77 9.86 16.43 0.98
CA ASP A 77 9.21 17.49 1.76
C ASP A 77 8.77 16.98 3.14
N ARG A 78 8.25 15.75 3.22
CA ARG A 78 7.90 15.14 4.51
C ARG A 78 9.14 14.86 5.37
N SER A 79 10.25 14.44 4.75
CA SER A 79 11.51 14.17 5.45
C SER A 79 12.15 15.45 6.00
N SER A 80 12.15 16.53 5.22
CA SER A 80 12.74 17.81 5.61
C SER A 80 11.96 18.50 6.73
N ARG A 81 10.62 18.39 6.73
CA ARG A 81 9.75 18.94 7.79
C ARG A 81 9.82 18.17 9.10
N HIS A 82 10.25 16.92 9.07
CA HIS A 82 10.23 16.03 10.23
C HIS A 82 11.57 15.31 10.43
N PRO A 83 12.67 16.06 10.66
CA PRO A 83 13.98 15.46 10.86
C PRO A 83 13.98 14.51 12.07
N GLY A 84 14.72 13.41 11.96
CA GLY A 84 14.84 12.38 13.02
C GLY A 84 13.67 11.39 13.10
N GLN A 85 12.59 11.60 12.33
CA GLN A 85 11.54 10.60 12.20
C GLN A 85 12.03 9.36 11.46
N TRP A 86 11.37 8.23 11.73
CA TRP A 86 11.75 6.95 11.14
C TRP A 86 11.65 6.92 9.62
N PHE A 87 10.83 7.77 9.02
CA PHE A 87 10.67 7.91 7.57
C PHE A 87 11.52 9.03 6.96
N ALA A 88 12.29 9.78 7.77
CA ALA A 88 13.07 10.91 7.28
C ALA A 88 14.40 10.44 6.67
N ALA A 89 14.71 10.95 5.47
CA ALA A 89 15.96 10.69 4.76
C ALA A 89 16.39 11.90 3.92
N GLY A 90 17.63 11.85 3.42
CA GLY A 90 18.11 12.77 2.40
C GLY A 90 17.47 12.50 1.04
N ASP A 91 17.54 13.49 0.16
CA ASP A 91 16.85 13.48 -1.14
C ASP A 91 17.18 12.27 -2.01
N ASP A 92 18.47 11.91 -2.10
CA ASP A 92 18.95 10.75 -2.86
C ASP A 92 18.36 9.44 -2.33
N ALA A 93 18.23 9.30 -1.01
CA ALA A 93 17.66 8.10 -0.40
C ALA A 93 16.15 8.02 -0.60
N CYS A 94 15.46 9.17 -0.60
CA CYS A 94 14.05 9.25 -0.94
C CYS A 94 13.79 8.85 -2.40
N ASP A 95 14.59 9.36 -3.35
CA ASP A 95 14.50 9.01 -4.77
C ASP A 95 14.70 7.49 -4.97
N LYS A 96 15.83 6.97 -4.50
CA LYS A 96 16.19 5.55 -4.63
C LYS A 96 15.10 4.64 -4.06
N LEU A 97 14.56 4.97 -2.89
CA LEU A 97 13.49 4.19 -2.27
C LEU A 97 12.24 4.20 -3.16
N GLN A 98 11.74 5.37 -3.55
CA GLN A 98 10.49 5.46 -4.31
C GLN A 98 10.57 4.77 -5.67
N ARG A 99 11.67 4.95 -6.41
CA ARG A 99 11.88 4.26 -7.69
C ARG A 99 11.96 2.77 -7.51
N SER A 100 12.65 2.32 -6.47
CA SER A 100 12.75 0.90 -6.16
C SER A 100 11.40 0.27 -5.79
N LEU A 101 10.59 0.96 -4.98
CA LEU A 101 9.26 0.46 -4.64
C LEU A 101 8.37 0.35 -5.88
N LEU A 102 8.41 1.35 -6.77
CA LEU A 102 7.66 1.34 -8.03
C LEU A 102 8.11 0.18 -8.93
N GLU A 103 9.42 0.02 -9.15
CA GLU A 103 9.97 -1.04 -9.99
C GLU A 103 9.52 -2.43 -9.52
N HIS A 104 9.64 -2.72 -8.23
CA HIS A 104 9.26 -4.04 -7.69
C HIS A 104 7.77 -4.30 -7.80
N ARG A 105 6.94 -3.27 -7.59
CA ARG A 105 5.49 -3.37 -7.79
C ARG A 105 5.15 -3.69 -9.25
N GLU A 106 5.66 -2.91 -10.20
CA GLU A 106 5.33 -3.09 -11.61
C GLU A 106 5.87 -4.41 -12.15
N ARG A 107 7.10 -4.79 -11.78
CA ARG A 107 7.67 -6.08 -12.17
C ARG A 107 6.81 -7.24 -11.67
N PHE A 108 6.40 -7.23 -10.40
CA PHE A 108 5.52 -8.27 -9.87
C PHE A 108 4.19 -8.35 -10.63
N ILE A 109 3.54 -7.21 -10.87
CA ILE A 109 2.27 -7.16 -11.61
C ILE A 109 2.43 -7.71 -13.03
N GLN A 110 3.55 -7.42 -13.69
CA GLN A 110 3.85 -7.91 -15.03
C GLN A 110 4.14 -9.42 -15.05
N GLU A 111 4.86 -9.93 -14.05
CA GLU A 111 5.24 -11.34 -13.94
C GLU A 111 4.09 -12.25 -13.48
N HIS A 112 3.06 -11.68 -12.81
CA HIS A 112 1.92 -12.40 -12.25
C HIS A 112 0.56 -11.87 -12.75
N PRO A 113 0.25 -11.98 -14.05
CA PRO A 113 -1.01 -11.48 -14.63
C PRO A 113 -2.26 -12.19 -14.08
N GLU A 114 -2.10 -13.35 -13.43
CA GLU A 114 -3.17 -14.08 -12.76
C GLU A 114 -3.63 -13.44 -11.45
N VAL A 115 -2.81 -12.58 -10.83
CA VAL A 115 -3.14 -11.92 -9.56
C VAL A 115 -4.07 -10.74 -9.84
N PRO A 116 -5.26 -10.67 -9.22
CA PRO A 116 -6.16 -9.54 -9.40
C PRO A 116 -5.54 -8.22 -8.91
N VAL A 117 -5.50 -7.22 -9.78
CA VAL A 117 -5.00 -5.87 -9.47
C VAL A 117 -6.07 -4.83 -9.80
N HIS A 118 -6.36 -3.95 -8.84
CA HIS A 118 -7.11 -2.72 -9.07
C HIS A 118 -6.20 -1.51 -8.95
N ARG A 119 -6.17 -0.68 -9.99
CA ARG A 119 -5.30 0.50 -10.07
C ARG A 119 -6.11 1.76 -9.76
N ILE A 120 -5.74 2.45 -8.70
CA ILE A 120 -6.34 3.73 -8.30
C ILE A 120 -5.48 4.86 -8.86
N ASN A 121 -6.05 5.67 -9.74
CA ASN A 121 -5.42 6.93 -10.15
C ASN A 121 -5.57 7.96 -9.02
N PHE A 122 -4.45 8.41 -8.45
CA PHE A 122 -4.47 9.33 -7.31
C PHE A 122 -5.15 10.67 -7.62
N ALA A 123 -5.00 11.20 -8.84
CA ALA A 123 -5.66 12.44 -9.24
C ALA A 123 -7.18 12.26 -9.31
N LYS A 124 -7.63 11.14 -9.90
CA LYS A 124 -9.07 10.83 -9.96
C LYS A 124 -9.65 10.58 -8.58
N LEU A 125 -8.92 9.92 -7.68
CA LEU A 125 -9.33 9.74 -6.29
C LEU A 125 -9.58 11.09 -5.60
N THR A 126 -8.74 12.10 -5.85
CA THR A 126 -8.93 13.43 -5.25
C THR A 126 -10.01 14.28 -5.93
N GLU A 127 -10.29 14.05 -7.20
CA GLU A 127 -11.29 14.80 -7.98
C GLU A 127 -12.71 14.22 -7.83
N ASP A 128 -12.80 12.89 -7.81
CA ASP A 128 -14.05 12.13 -7.78
C ASP A 128 -13.86 10.87 -6.90
N PRO A 129 -13.75 11.06 -5.57
CA PRO A 129 -13.53 9.98 -4.62
C PRO A 129 -14.67 8.96 -4.61
N GLU A 130 -15.91 9.40 -4.85
CA GLU A 130 -17.10 8.53 -4.84
C GLU A 130 -16.98 7.43 -5.91
N THR A 131 -16.68 7.80 -7.15
CA THR A 131 -16.49 6.83 -8.24
C THR A 131 -15.39 5.84 -7.91
N VAL A 132 -14.22 6.33 -7.48
CA VAL A 132 -13.07 5.47 -7.19
C VAL A 132 -13.34 4.53 -6.01
N ILE A 133 -14.03 5.00 -4.97
CA ILE A 133 -14.38 4.18 -3.81
C ILE A 133 -15.38 3.09 -4.21
N ASN A 134 -16.39 3.40 -5.05
CA ASN A 134 -17.34 2.41 -5.53
C ASN A 134 -16.70 1.33 -6.41
N GLU A 135 -15.75 1.71 -7.28
CA GLU A 135 -14.97 0.74 -8.05
C GLU A 135 -14.12 -0.17 -7.16
N LEU A 136 -13.51 0.40 -6.11
CA LEU A 136 -12.73 -0.36 -5.14
C LEU A 136 -13.63 -1.34 -4.35
N ILE A 137 -14.82 -0.91 -3.94
CA ILE A 137 -15.81 -1.77 -3.27
C ILE A 137 -16.18 -2.95 -4.16
N ALA A 138 -16.47 -2.70 -5.44
CA ALA A 138 -16.77 -3.74 -6.42
C ALA A 138 -15.61 -4.73 -6.60
N PHE A 139 -14.37 -4.23 -6.71
CA PHE A 139 -13.18 -5.05 -6.80
C PHE A 139 -12.94 -5.92 -5.55
N LEU A 140 -13.18 -5.37 -4.37
CA LEU A 140 -13.04 -6.09 -3.11
C LEU A 140 -14.22 -7.07 -2.87
N GLY A 141 -15.37 -6.85 -3.49
CA GLY A 141 -16.57 -7.66 -3.28
C GLY A 141 -17.11 -7.53 -1.86
N ILE A 142 -17.04 -6.32 -1.30
CA ILE A 142 -17.56 -5.98 0.03
C ILE A 142 -18.85 -5.19 -0.09
N SER A 143 -19.63 -5.15 0.99
CA SER A 143 -20.92 -4.42 1.06
C SER A 143 -20.92 -3.46 2.25
N PRO A 144 -20.15 -2.36 2.19
CA PRO A 144 -20.17 -1.35 3.24
C PRO A 144 -21.53 -0.65 3.30
N THR A 145 -21.84 -0.11 4.46
CA THR A 145 -23.00 0.76 4.68
C THR A 145 -22.80 2.12 4.00
N ALA A 146 -23.89 2.86 3.78
CA ALA A 146 -23.82 4.22 3.25
C ALA A 146 -22.95 5.13 4.12
N GLU A 147 -23.06 5.03 5.45
CA GLU A 147 -22.26 5.81 6.40
C GLU A 147 -20.76 5.51 6.28
N GLU A 148 -20.38 4.25 6.05
CA GLU A 148 -18.97 3.87 5.82
C GLU A 148 -18.44 4.40 4.49
N ILE A 149 -19.27 4.41 3.44
CA ILE A 149 -18.93 5.00 2.13
C ILE A 149 -18.71 6.50 2.28
N ASP A 150 -19.65 7.21 2.91
CA ASP A 150 -19.56 8.66 3.14
C ASP A 150 -18.33 9.02 3.98
N SER A 151 -18.04 8.23 5.02
CA SER A 151 -16.84 8.37 5.85
C SER A 151 -15.56 8.17 5.04
N ALA A 152 -15.52 7.17 4.16
CA ALA A 152 -14.38 6.92 3.27
C ALA A 152 -14.17 8.08 2.28
N ILE A 153 -15.25 8.58 1.67
CA ILE A 153 -15.22 9.74 0.75
C ILE A 153 -14.69 10.98 1.49
N ALA A 154 -15.22 11.26 2.68
CA ALA A 154 -14.78 12.39 3.49
C ALA A 154 -13.29 12.30 3.87
N HIS A 155 -12.76 11.08 4.06
CA HIS A 155 -11.35 10.86 4.39
C HIS A 155 -10.38 11.23 3.27
N VAL A 156 -10.83 11.23 2.01
CA VAL A 156 -10.00 11.57 0.86
C VAL A 156 -9.73 13.08 0.77
N ASN A 157 -10.50 13.90 1.49
CA ASN A 157 -10.39 15.35 1.43
C ASN A 157 -8.93 15.82 1.68
N PRO A 158 -8.27 16.41 0.67
CA PRO A 158 -6.86 16.80 0.74
C PRO A 158 -6.56 17.89 1.77
N GLU A 159 -7.58 18.61 2.24
CA GLU A 159 -7.47 19.62 3.29
C GLU A 159 -7.43 19.01 4.70
N LEU A 160 -7.94 17.80 4.87
CA LEU A 160 -7.81 17.02 6.09
C LEU A 160 -6.39 16.45 6.17
N ARG A 161 -5.42 17.30 6.54
CA ARG A 161 -4.05 16.88 6.88
C ARG A 161 -4.06 15.95 8.08
N LYS A 162 -4.43 14.68 7.89
CA LYS A 162 -4.26 13.64 8.90
C LYS A 162 -2.94 12.94 8.59
N PHE A 163 -1.97 13.17 9.47
CA PHE A 163 -0.68 12.50 9.44
C PHE A 163 -0.93 10.98 9.45
N GLY A 164 -0.62 10.33 8.33
CA GLY A 164 -0.54 8.86 8.24
C GLY A 164 0.83 8.37 8.65
#